data_AF-A0A150P4M7-F1
#
_entry.id   AF-A0A150P4M7-F1
#
_cell.length_a   1.000
_cell.length_b   1.000
_cell.length_c   1.000
_cell.angle_alpha   90.00
_cell.angle_beta   90.00
_cell.angle_gamma   90.00
#
_symmetry.space_group_name_H-M   'P 1'
#
loop_
_entity.id
_entity.type
_entity.pdbx_description
1 polymer ?
#
loop_
_entity_poly.entity_id
_entity_poly.type
_entity_poly.pdbx_seq_one_letter_code
_entity_poly.pdbx_strand_id
1 'polypeptide(L)'
;MTLECMGKLTGWKQIGDYEYTRVQLVSGDFEGSGNCINGRHVMSSELPFGVTVWGWGAVSGSLEVSYAYPAGAGFQPINEITVPVEPL
;
A
#
# COMPACT_ATOMS: atom_id res chain seq x y z
N MET A 1 -6.45 -6.02 -10.54
CA MET A 1 -5.80 -5.33 -9.40
C MET A 1 -4.57 -4.58 -9.88
N THR A 2 -4.59 -3.26 -9.73
CA THR A 2 -3.54 -2.35 -10.19
C THR A 2 -3.08 -1.51 -9.01
N LEU A 3 -1.78 -1.46 -8.77
CA LEU A 3 -1.14 -0.58 -7.82
C LEU A 3 -0.58 0.62 -8.60
N GLU A 4 -0.95 1.85 -8.25
CA GLU A 4 -0.59 3.04 -9.03
C GLU A 4 0.91 3.18 -9.30
N CYS A 5 1.76 2.86 -8.32
CA CYS A 5 3.22 2.96 -8.47
C CYS A 5 3.89 1.79 -9.21
N MET A 6 3.19 0.66 -9.45
CA MET A 6 3.78 -0.57 -10.02
C MET A 6 3.00 -1.12 -11.22
N GLY A 7 1.80 -0.60 -11.49
CA GLY A 7 0.89 -1.11 -12.51
C GLY A 7 0.15 -2.38 -12.08
N LYS A 8 -0.20 -3.22 -13.06
CA LYS A 8 -0.96 -4.45 -12.84
C LYS A 8 -0.09 -5.48 -12.12
N LEU A 9 -0.58 -6.00 -10.98
CA LEU A 9 0.14 -7.02 -10.22
C LEU A 9 -0.02 -8.39 -10.86
N THR A 10 1.04 -9.19 -10.84
CA THR A 10 1.11 -10.54 -11.40
C THR A 10 1.52 -11.56 -10.32
N GLY A 11 1.68 -12.84 -10.71
CA GLY A 11 2.20 -13.88 -9.80
C GLY A 11 1.21 -14.34 -8.72
N TRP A 12 -0.09 -14.23 -8.99
CA TRP A 12 -1.16 -14.66 -8.10
C TRP A 12 -1.08 -16.15 -7.79
N LYS A 13 -1.24 -16.49 -6.51
CA LYS A 13 -1.25 -17.86 -5.99
C LYS A 13 -2.57 -18.12 -5.29
N GLN A 14 -3.12 -19.30 -5.52
CA GLN A 14 -4.34 -19.78 -4.89
C GLN A 14 -4.12 -20.05 -3.39
N ILE A 15 -5.13 -19.71 -2.58
CA ILE A 15 -5.23 -20.00 -1.16
C ILE A 15 -6.71 -20.24 -0.79
N GLY A 16 -7.10 -21.52 -0.77
CA GLY A 16 -8.51 -21.89 -0.64
C GLY A 16 -9.32 -21.33 -1.81
N ASP A 17 -10.38 -20.58 -1.51
CA ASP A 17 -11.25 -19.93 -2.51
C ASP A 17 -10.75 -18.54 -2.96
N TYR A 18 -9.58 -18.10 -2.48
CA TYR A 18 -9.03 -16.78 -2.74
C TYR A 18 -7.68 -16.86 -3.46
N GLU A 19 -7.21 -15.73 -3.98
CA GLU A 19 -5.85 -15.58 -4.50
C GLU A 19 -5.10 -14.50 -3.74
N TYR A 20 -3.79 -14.68 -3.60
CA TYR A 20 -2.91 -13.66 -3.07
C TYR A 20 -1.66 -13.50 -3.92
N THR A 21 -1.14 -12.29 -3.96
CA THR A 21 0.21 -11.99 -4.44
C THR A 21 0.89 -11.07 -3.43
N ARG A 22 2.22 -11.07 -3.44
CA ARG A 22 3.02 -10.18 -2.60
C ARG A 22 4.03 -9.47 -3.49
N VAL A 23 4.12 -8.15 -3.30
CA VAL A 23 5.12 -7.31 -3.96
C VAL A 23 5.94 -6.57 -2.91
N GLN A 24 7.21 -6.33 -3.22
CA GLN A 24 8.09 -5.48 -2.41
C GLN A 24 7.83 -4.03 -2.82
N LEU A 25 7.52 -3.15 -1.85
CA LEU A 25 7.34 -1.72 -2.12
C LEU A 25 8.65 -0.97 -1.95
N VAL A 26 9.29 -1.14 -0.80
CA VAL A 26 10.52 -0.46 -0.40
C VAL A 26 11.45 -1.50 0.26
N SER A 27 12.76 -1.37 0.08
CA SER A 27 13.75 -2.28 0.68
C SER A 27 15.05 -1.56 1.06
N GLY A 28 15.85 -2.19 1.92
CA GLY A 28 17.16 -1.65 2.30
C GLY A 28 17.05 -0.29 2.98
N ASP A 29 17.85 0.67 2.54
CA ASP A 29 17.88 2.05 3.05
C ASP A 29 16.77 2.90 2.43
N PHE A 30 15.52 2.46 2.63
CA PHE A 30 14.31 3.14 2.14
C PHE A 30 14.24 3.30 0.61
N GLU A 31 14.93 2.44 -0.14
CA GLU A 31 14.93 2.46 -1.59
C GLU A 31 13.62 1.89 -2.15
N GLY A 32 12.96 2.67 -3.00
CA GLY A 32 11.71 2.30 -3.62
C GLY A 32 11.88 1.27 -4.75
N SER A 33 10.91 0.37 -4.88
CA SER A 33 10.80 -0.53 -6.03
C SER A 33 10.14 0.22 -7.19
N GLY A 34 10.96 0.82 -8.05
CA GLY A 34 10.49 1.70 -9.13
C GLY A 34 9.90 2.99 -8.55
N ASN A 35 8.64 3.31 -8.89
CA ASN A 35 7.96 4.50 -8.37
C ASN A 35 7.34 4.27 -6.98
N CYS A 36 7.42 3.06 -6.42
CA CYS A 36 6.86 2.75 -5.11
C CYS A 36 7.82 3.21 -4.01
N ILE A 37 7.60 4.40 -3.46
CA ILE A 37 8.38 4.98 -2.35
C ILE A 37 7.60 4.94 -1.03
N ASN A 38 8.19 5.36 0.09
CA ASN A 38 7.42 5.53 1.33
C ASN A 38 6.36 6.63 1.17
N GLY A 39 5.13 6.35 1.62
CA GLY A 39 4.01 7.29 1.54
C GLY A 39 2.70 6.64 1.10
N ARG A 40 1.77 7.47 0.60
CA ARG A 40 0.46 7.02 0.13
C ARG A 40 0.57 6.38 -1.24
N HIS A 41 0.03 5.16 -1.37
CA HIS A 41 -0.21 4.49 -2.65
C HIS A 41 -1.68 4.12 -2.78
N VAL A 42 -2.17 4.13 -4.01
CA VAL A 42 -3.57 3.78 -4.33
C VAL A 42 -3.60 2.45 -5.07
N MET A 43 -4.50 1.57 -4.63
CA MET A 43 -4.75 0.29 -5.29
C MET A 43 -6.20 0.25 -5.78
N SER A 44 -6.40 -0.27 -6.99
CA SER A 44 -7.71 -0.36 -7.63
C SER A 44 -8.01 -1.76 -8.16
N SER A 45 -9.27 -2.14 -8.15
CA SER A 45 -9.79 -3.42 -8.62
C SER A 45 -11.27 -3.29 -9.00
N GLU A 46 -11.73 -4.15 -9.91
CA GLU A 46 -13.15 -4.26 -10.27
C GLU A 46 -13.96 -5.05 -9.24
N LEU A 47 -13.31 -5.97 -8.53
CA LEU A 47 -13.90 -6.79 -7.48
C LEU A 47 -13.35 -6.40 -6.09
N PRO A 48 -14.10 -6.66 -5.00
CA PRO A 48 -13.63 -6.45 -3.64
C PRO A 48 -12.30 -7.17 -3.38
N PHE A 49 -11.43 -6.54 -2.61
CA PHE A 49 -10.13 -7.09 -2.26
C PHE A 49 -9.65 -6.58 -0.90
N GLY A 50 -8.79 -7.37 -0.26
CA GLY A 50 -8.04 -6.95 0.91
C GLY A 50 -6.61 -6.57 0.54
N VAL A 51 -6.01 -5.66 1.31
CA VAL A 51 -4.59 -5.34 1.25
C VAL A 51 -4.04 -5.38 2.66
N THR A 52 -2.84 -5.93 2.82
CA THR A 52 -2.09 -5.86 4.07
C THR A 52 -0.75 -5.22 3.76
N VAL A 53 -0.44 -4.12 4.45
CA VAL A 53 0.92 -3.57 4.43
C VAL A 53 1.74 -4.32 5.46
N TRP A 54 2.91 -4.79 5.04
CA TRP A 54 3.81 -5.55 5.89
C TRP A 54 5.20 -4.91 5.87
N GLY A 55 5.73 -4.62 7.05
CA GLY A 55 7.10 -4.13 7.23
C GLY A 55 7.97 -5.13 7.98
N TRP A 56 9.24 -5.17 7.59
CA TRP A 56 10.30 -5.90 8.27
C TRP A 56 11.34 -4.88 8.73
N GLY A 57 11.85 -5.04 9.94
CA GLY A 57 12.89 -4.19 10.51
C GLY A 57 14.04 -5.03 11.03
N ALA A 58 15.24 -4.46 10.92
CA ALA A 58 16.41 -4.94 11.63
C ALA A 58 16.59 -4.08 12.88
N VAL A 59 16.70 -4.72 14.04
CA VAL A 59 17.22 -4.09 15.26
C VAL A 59 18.59 -4.67 15.55
N SER A 60 19.44 -3.96 16.30
CA SER A 60 20.77 -4.46 16.66
C SER A 60 20.65 -5.84 17.34
N GLY A 61 21.00 -6.90 16.61
CA GLY A 61 20.97 -8.28 17.08
C GLY A 61 19.78 -9.14 16.65
N SER A 62 18.79 -8.62 15.91
CA SER A 62 17.66 -9.42 15.40
C SER A 62 17.06 -8.85 14.11
N LEU A 63 16.78 -9.74 13.15
CA LEU A 63 16.03 -9.43 11.92
C LEU A 63 14.56 -9.84 12.02
N GLU A 64 14.10 -10.27 13.20
CA GLU A 64 12.77 -10.87 13.40
C GLU A 64 11.70 -9.84 13.80
N VAL A 65 11.97 -8.55 13.60
CA VAL A 65 11.00 -7.50 13.89
C VAL A 65 10.12 -7.32 12.66
N SER A 66 8.83 -7.59 12.82
CA SER A 66 7.84 -7.37 11.76
C SER A 66 6.58 -6.75 12.31
N TYR A 67 5.91 -6.00 11.44
CA TYR A 67 4.60 -5.44 11.72
C TYR A 67 3.74 -5.54 10.46
N ALA A 68 2.44 -5.66 10.67
CA ALA A 68 1.48 -5.70 9.59
C ALA A 68 0.19 -5.02 10.00
N TYR A 69 -0.47 -4.38 9.04
CA TYR A 69 -1.78 -3.78 9.24
C TYR A 69 -2.61 -3.86 7.94
N PRO A 70 -3.94 -3.99 8.04
CA PRO A 70 -4.81 -3.92 6.88
C PRO A 70 -4.70 -2.52 6.24
N ALA A 71 -4.39 -2.48 4.95
CA ALA A 71 -4.39 -1.26 4.18
C ALA A 71 -5.81 -0.89 3.77
N GLY A 72 -6.03 0.41 3.59
CA GLY A 72 -7.36 0.96 3.39
C GLY A 72 -8.02 1.24 4.73
N ALA A 73 -7.82 2.45 5.24
CA ALA A 73 -8.86 3.06 6.05
C ALA A 73 -9.86 3.68 5.06
N GLY A 74 -11.15 3.57 5.33
CA GLY A 74 -12.22 4.20 4.54
C GLY A 74 -12.18 5.71 4.70
N PHE A 75 -11.10 6.36 4.23
CA PHE A 75 -10.95 7.80 4.22
C PHE A 75 -11.86 8.34 3.14
N GLN A 76 -13.08 8.68 3.53
CA GLN A 76 -13.96 9.48 2.71
C GLN A 76 -13.71 10.96 2.98
N PRO A 77 -13.87 11.83 1.97
CA PRO A 77 -13.89 13.27 2.21
C PRO A 77 -14.90 13.59 3.31
N ILE A 78 -14.49 14.33 4.33
CA ILE A 78 -15.41 14.73 5.42
C ILE A 78 -16.44 15.73 4.87
N ASN A 79 -15.97 16.67 4.05
CA ASN A 79 -16.79 17.70 3.42
C ASN A 79 -16.04 18.30 2.22
N GLU A 80 -16.78 18.69 1.20
CA GLU A 80 -16.26 19.49 0.09
C GLU A 80 -16.20 20.95 0.54
N ILE A 81 -15.03 21.58 0.39
CA ILE A 81 -14.81 22.98 0.77
C ILE A 81 -14.38 23.77 -0.46
N THR A 82 -15.16 24.79 -0.81
CA THR A 82 -14.78 25.79 -1.80
C THR A 82 -13.97 26.88 -1.10
N VAL A 83 -12.70 27.02 -1.45
CA VAL A 83 -11.85 28.10 -0.94
C VAL A 83 -12.23 29.39 -1.67
N PRO A 84 -12.65 30.47 -0.98
CA PRO A 84 -12.89 31.76 -1.61
C PRO A 84 -11.59 32.29 -2.22
N VAL A 85 -11.67 32.89 -3.41
CA VAL A 85 -10.50 33.47 -4.10
C VAL A 85 -10.10 34.85 -3.55
N GLU A 86 -10.92 35.46 -2.69
CA GLU A 86 -10.63 36.74 -2.06
C GLU A 86 -10.01 36.54 -0.67
N PRO A 87 -8.81 37.12 -0.41
CA PRO A 87 -8.29 37.26 0.94
C PRO A 87 -9.19 38.21 1.75
N LEU A 88 -9.38 37.89 3.03
CA LEU A 88 -9.99 38.78 4.03
C LEU A 88 -9.14 40.04 4.24
#